data_AF-A0A1G7IPS1-F1
#
_entry.id   AF-A0A1G7IPS1-F1
#
_cell.length_a   1.000
_cell.length_b   1.000
_cell.length_c   1.000
_cell.angle_alpha   90.00
_cell.angle_beta   90.00
_cell.angle_gamma   90.00
#
_symmetry.space_group_name_H-M   'P 1'
#
loop_
_entity.id
_entity.type
_entity.pdbx_description
1 polymer ?
#
loop_
_entity_poly.entity_id
_entity_poly.type
_entity_poly.pdbx_seq_one_letter_code
_entity_poly.pdbx_strand_id
1 'polypeptide(L)' 'MVDADASLASTIGALTVAFVLVTLVAGTLLGFNWTQAVLLGGFAGVVAVASAWLTDRRAGGD' A
#
# COMPACT_ATOMS: atom_id res chain seq x y z
N MET A 1 4.13 8.30 21.92
CA MET A 1 2.97 8.69 21.09
C MET A 1 3.43 9.13 19.72
N VAL A 2 4.42 10.02 19.62
CA VAL A 2 5.02 10.48 18.35
C VAL A 2 5.48 9.34 17.41
N ASP A 3 6.12 8.29 17.94
CA ASP A 3 6.62 7.18 17.08
C ASP A 3 5.49 6.33 16.49
N ALA A 4 4.40 6.15 17.24
CA ALA A 4 3.21 5.44 16.77
C ALA A 4 2.50 6.25 15.67
N ASP A 5 2.37 7.58 15.85
CA ASP A 5 1.82 8.47 14.83
C ASP A 5 2.68 8.48 13.56
N ALA A 6 4.01 8.51 13.68
CA ALA A 6 4.92 8.46 12.53
C ALA A 6 4.81 7.11 11.77
N SER A 7 4.69 6.00 12.49
CA SER A 7 4.49 4.66 11.90
C SER A 7 3.15 4.55 11.18
N LEU A 8 2.08 5.09 11.77
CA LEU A 8 0.76 5.17 11.13
C LEU A 8 0.78 6.05 9.89
N ALA A 9 1.40 7.24 9.96
CA ALA A 9 1.54 8.13 8.82
C ALA A 9 2.32 7.47 7.67
N SER A 10 3.40 6.76 7.98
CA SER A 10 4.17 5.98 7.01
C SER A 10 3.35 4.87 6.37
N THR A 11 2.57 4.12 7.17
CA THR A 11 1.69 3.05 6.69
C THR A 11 0.59 3.58 5.78
N ILE A 12 -0.04 4.70 6.15
CA ILE A 12 -1.06 5.37 5.33
C ILE A 12 -0.46 5.91 4.03
N GLY A 13 0.75 6.48 4.10
CA GLY A 13 1.50 6.94 2.93
C GLY A 13 1.78 5.80 1.96
N ALA A 14 2.32 4.68 2.45
CA ALA A 14 2.60 3.49 1.65
C ALA A 14 1.33 2.90 1.01
N LEU A 15 0.23 2.80 1.77
CA LEU A 15 -1.07 2.36 1.29
C LEU A 15 -1.57 3.26 0.15
N THR A 16 -1.54 4.58 0.36
CA THR A 16 -2.06 5.56 -0.60
C THR A 16 -1.24 5.55 -1.89
N VAL A 17 0.10 5.51 -1.78
CA VAL A 17 0.99 5.44 -2.94
C VAL A 17 0.77 4.15 -3.72
N ALA A 18 0.69 3.00 -3.05
CA ALA A 18 0.45 1.71 -3.69
C ALA A 18 -0.91 1.70 -4.42
N PHE A 19 -1.97 2.17 -3.75
CA PHE A 19 -3.30 2.27 -4.35
C PHE A 19 -3.31 3.14 -5.60
N VAL A 20 -2.85 4.39 -5.48
CA VAL A 20 -2.90 5.37 -6.57
C VAL A 20 -2.06 4.92 -7.76
N LEU A 21 -0.81 4.50 -7.53
CA LEU A 21 0.08 4.09 -8.63
C LEU A 21 -0.46 2.87 -9.36
N VAL A 22 -0.87 1.83 -8.62
CA VAL A 22 -1.35 0.59 -9.26
C VAL A 22 -2.68 0.82 -9.97
N THR A 23 -3.62 1.55 -9.38
CA THR A 23 -4.88 1.87 -10.05
C THR A 23 -4.68 2.68 -11.32
N LEU A 24 -3.83 3.72 -11.28
CA LEU A 24 -3.57 4.53 -12.47
C LEU A 24 -2.85 3.74 -13.55
N VAL A 25 -1.81 2.97 -13.20
CA VAL A 25 -1.09 2.13 -14.18
C VAL A 25 -2.04 1.09 -14.80
N ALA A 26 -2.83 0.39 -13.99
CA ALA A 26 -3.77 -0.61 -14.47
C ALA A 26 -4.84 -0.01 -15.39
N GLY A 27 -5.44 1.12 -14.98
CA GLY A 27 -6.55 1.74 -15.71
C GLY A 27 -6.13 2.56 -16.93
N THR A 28 -4.95 3.18 -16.91
CA THR A 28 -4.51 4.08 -17.99
C THR A 28 -3.48 3.46 -18.93
N LEU A 29 -2.64 2.54 -18.45
CA LEU A 29 -1.54 1.97 -19.25
C LEU A 29 -1.77 0.51 -19.66
N LEU A 30 -2.48 -0.27 -18.84
CA LEU A 30 -2.67 -1.71 -19.08
C LEU A 30 -4.06 -2.07 -19.64
N GLY A 31 -4.96 -1.10 -19.77
CA GLY A 31 -6.27 -1.30 -20.39
C GLY A 31 -7.28 -2.07 -19.54
N PHE A 32 -7.05 -2.23 -18.23
CA PHE A 32 -8.07 -2.74 -17.32
C PHE A 32 -9.23 -1.76 -17.25
N ASN A 33 -10.46 -2.27 -17.06
CA ASN A 33 -11.57 -1.38 -16.77
C ASN A 33 -11.35 -0.67 -15.41
N TRP A 34 -11.95 0.50 -15.23
CA TRP A 34 -11.72 1.33 -14.04
C TRP A 34 -12.00 0.56 -12.73
N THR A 35 -13.08 -0.22 -12.68
CA THR A 35 -13.42 -1.04 -11.51
C THR A 35 -12.36 -2.09 -11.21
N GLN A 36 -11.87 -2.82 -12.22
CA GLN A 36 -10.78 -3.79 -12.09
C GLN A 36 -9.50 -3.13 -11.61
N ALA A 37 -9.16 -1.96 -12.17
CA ALA A 37 -7.98 -1.20 -11.77
C ALA A 37 -8.06 -0.71 -10.30
N VAL A 38 -9.24 -0.28 -9.84
CA VAL A 38 -9.47 0.10 -8.44
C VAL A 38 -9.35 -1.12 -7.52
N LEU A 39 -9.91 -2.27 -7.91
CA LEU A 39 -9.78 -3.51 -7.13
C LEU A 39 -8.33 -3.98 -7.04
N LEU A 40 -7.58 -3.89 -8.15
CA LEU A 40 -6.16 -4.25 -8.20
C LEU A 40 -5.32 -3.31 -7.32
N GLY A 41 -5.58 -2.00 -7.36
CA GLY A 41 -4.92 -1.03 -6.49
C GLY A 41 -5.28 -1.24 -5.02
N GLY A 42 -6.54 -1.57 -4.71
CA GLY A 42 -6.97 -1.91 -3.36
C GLY A 42 -6.22 -3.12 -2.81
N PHE A 43 -6.07 -4.17 -3.62
CA PHE A 43 -5.28 -5.34 -3.26
C PHE A 43 -3.80 -5.00 -3.05
N ALA A 44 -3.19 -4.23 -3.96
CA ALA A 44 -1.81 -3.76 -3.80
C ALA A 44 -1.60 -2.96 -2.51
N GLY A 45 -2.59 -2.15 -2.12
CA GLY A 45 -2.63 -1.44 -0.86
C GLY A 45 -2.57 -2.37 0.36
N VAL A 46 -3.37 -3.44 0.38
CA VAL A 46 -3.34 -4.46 1.44
C VAL A 46 -1.96 -5.13 1.52
N VAL A 47 -1.37 -5.48 0.37
CA VAL A 47 -0.03 -6.08 0.29
C VAL A 47 1.05 -5.12 0.83
N ALA A 48 0.94 -3.82 0.55
CA ALA A 48 1.87 -2.82 1.05
C ALA A 48 1.84 -2.73 2.58
N VAL A 49 0.64 -2.68 3.18
CA VAL A 49 0.48 -2.68 4.64
C VAL A 49 1.00 -3.97 5.27
N ALA A 50 0.68 -5.13 4.68
CA ALA A 50 1.17 -6.42 5.18
C ALA A 50 2.70 -6.52 5.11
N SER A 51 3.31 -5.97 4.06
CA SER A 51 4.78 -5.93 3.89
C SER A 51 5.44 -5.02 4.92
N ALA A 52 4.84 -3.86 5.20
CA ALA A 52 5.32 -2.95 6.24
C ALA A 52 5.29 -3.63 7.62
N TRP A 53 4.18 -4.28 7.97
CA TRP A 53 4.05 -5.03 9.22
C TRP A 53 5.03 -6.22 9.32
N LEU A 54 5.25 -6.95 8.23
CA LEU A 54 6.22 -8.05 8.22
C LEU A 54 7.66 -7.54 8.38
N THR A 55 7.96 -6.38 7.80
CA THR A 55 9.27 -5.71 7.95
C THR A 55 9.50 -5.29 9.39
N ASP A 56 8.49 -4.71 10.04
CA ASP A 56 8.55 -4.28 11.44
C ASP A 56 8.76 -5.48 12.38
N ARG A 57 8.06 -6.60 12.13
CA ARG A 57 8.27 -7.85 12.87
C ARG A 57 9.66 -8.45 12.72
N ARG A 58 10.29 -8.29 11.56
CA ARG A 58 11.67 -8.76 11.33
C ARG A 58 12.70 -7.84 11.98
N ALA A 59 12.40 -6.54 12.08
CA ALA A 59 13.27 -5.57 12.71
C ALA A 59 13.29 -5.68 14.25
N GLY A 60 12.18 -6.11 14.88
CA GLY A 60 12.08 -6.33 16.33
C GLY A 60 12.55 -7.69 16.85
N GLY A 61 13.27 -8.46 16.02
CA GLY A 61 13.70 -9.84 16.32
C GLY A 61 15.07 -10.00 16.99
N ASP A 62 15.74 -8.91 17.37
CA ASP A 62 17.00 -8.88 18.13
C ASP A 62 16.82 -8.21 19.51
#